data_AF-A0A4Q9M2C5-F1
#
_entry.id   AF-A0A4Q9M2C5-F1
#
_cell.length_a   1.000
_cell.length_b   1.000
_cell.length_c   1.000
_cell.angle_alpha   90.00
_cell.angle_beta   90.00
_cell.angle_gamma   90.00
#
_symmetry.space_group_name_H-M   'P 1'
#
loop_
_entity.id
_entity.type
_entity.pdbx_description
1 polymer ?
#
loop_
_entity_poly.entity_id
_entity_poly.type
_entity_poly.pdbx_seq_one_letter_code
_entity_poly.pdbx_strand_id
1 'polypeptide(L)'
;VDTRIKTDVKFRNNRPDIFILDKKKNKIILIEVEITSQDSLQIVETEKLRKYDLLANDLGLIYKCSVEIIPYVMTWDGIVTKYHKSHLKRLEIPMNVEAYIQSIVLKKTVETISFDRRRGLESGLNAEESWERASMGVIMRSEMHDESTPPLKGEKREEDGGTTLEEPTNNINEESDLEEETAVVKEVEENIKR
;
A
#
# COMPACT_ATOMS: atom_id res chain seq x y z
N VAL A 1 3.74 -22.45 -0.32
CA VAL A 1 3.89 -23.33 0.87
C VAL A 1 2.72 -23.01 1.78
N ASP A 2 1.63 -23.76 1.67
CA ASP A 2 0.41 -23.49 2.45
C ASP A 2 0.43 -24.32 3.73
N THR A 3 0.72 -23.68 4.85
CA THR A 3 0.85 -24.38 6.14
C THR A 3 -0.50 -24.43 6.83
N ARG A 4 -1.16 -25.59 6.80
CA ARG A 4 -2.37 -25.81 7.60
C ARG A 4 -2.02 -25.80 9.08
N ILE A 5 -2.73 -24.98 9.86
CA ILE A 5 -2.61 -24.99 11.32
C ILE A 5 -3.18 -26.30 11.85
N LYS A 6 -2.36 -27.07 12.57
CA LYS A 6 -2.81 -28.29 13.25
C LYS A 6 -3.44 -27.89 14.58
N THR A 7 -4.73 -28.16 14.70
CA THR A 7 -5.54 -28.06 15.91
C THR A 7 -6.22 -29.39 16.16
N ASP A 8 -6.54 -29.71 17.41
CA ASP A 8 -7.25 -30.95 17.76
C ASP A 8 -8.70 -30.93 17.23
N VAL A 9 -9.28 -29.73 17.09
CA VAL A 9 -10.59 -29.50 16.49
C VAL A 9 -10.44 -29.25 14.98
N LYS A 10 -11.24 -29.92 14.16
CA LYS A 10 -11.27 -29.72 12.69
C LYS A 10 -12.09 -28.48 12.32
N PHE A 11 -11.41 -27.36 12.06
CA PHE A 11 -12.05 -26.16 11.50
C PHE A 11 -12.10 -26.20 9.97
N ARG A 12 -13.18 -25.66 9.39
CA ARG A 12 -13.28 -25.43 7.93
C ARG A 12 -12.23 -24.44 7.44
N ASN A 13 -11.95 -23.42 8.25
CA ASN A 13 -11.08 -22.30 7.90
C ASN A 13 -9.85 -22.36 8.80
N ASN A 14 -8.79 -23.03 8.33
CA ASN A 14 -7.56 -23.26 9.11
C ASN A 14 -6.26 -22.98 8.34
N ARG A 15 -6.35 -22.08 7.37
CA ARG A 15 -5.26 -21.70 6.47
C ARG A 15 -5.27 -20.18 6.27
N PRO A 16 -4.78 -19.41 7.25
CA PRO A 16 -4.51 -18.00 7.02
C PRO A 16 -3.36 -17.85 6.01
N ASP A 17 -3.29 -16.71 5.34
CA ASP A 17 -2.18 -16.42 4.42
C ASP A 17 -0.86 -16.27 5.19
N ILE A 18 -0.91 -15.61 6.35
CA ILE A 18 0.24 -15.46 7.22
C ILE A 18 -0.14 -15.79 8.66
N PHE A 19 0.70 -16.60 9.30
CA PHE A 19 0.60 -16.97 10.70
C PHE A 19 1.88 -16.54 11.42
N ILE A 20 1.75 -15.71 12.45
CA ILE A 20 2.87 -15.23 13.26
C ILE A 20 2.63 -15.66 14.71
N LEU A 21 3.59 -16.38 15.30
CA LEU A 21 3.61 -16.69 16.73
C LEU A 21 4.76 -15.93 17.40
N ASP A 22 4.44 -14.87 18.13
CA ASP A 22 5.39 -14.16 18.96
C ASP A 22 5.40 -14.76 20.37
N LYS A 23 6.43 -15.57 20.64
CA LYS A 23 6.64 -16.19 21.95
C LYS A 23 7.02 -15.19 23.04
N LYS A 24 7.61 -14.04 22.69
CA LYS A 24 8.02 -13.01 23.68
C LYS A 24 6.82 -12.19 24.11
N LYS A 25 5.99 -11.75 23.16
CA LYS A 25 4.75 -11.00 23.42
C LYS A 25 3.56 -11.91 23.81
N ASN A 26 3.75 -13.23 23.82
CA ASN A 26 2.70 -14.25 24.01
C ASN A 26 1.44 -13.97 23.17
N LYS A 27 1.67 -13.75 21.87
CA LYS A 27 0.64 -13.30 20.93
C LYS A 27 0.73 -14.07 19.62
N ILE A 28 -0.42 -14.50 19.11
CA ILE A 28 -0.58 -15.03 17.76
C ILE A 28 -1.27 -13.98 16.91
N ILE A 29 -0.77 -13.78 15.70
CA ILE A 29 -1.38 -12.90 14.71
C ILE A 29 -1.70 -13.73 13.46
N LEU A 30 -2.95 -13.65 13.05
CA LEU A 30 -3.46 -14.23 11.81
C LEU A 30 -3.69 -13.09 10.83
N ILE A 31 -3.00 -13.11 9.70
CA ILE A 31 -3.18 -12.11 8.65
C ILE A 31 -3.82 -12.79 7.45
N GLU A 32 -4.89 -12.18 6.95
CA GLU A 32 -5.47 -12.52 5.67
C GLU A 32 -5.36 -11.32 4.75
N VAL A 33 -4.76 -11.54 3.57
CA VAL A 33 -4.54 -10.52 2.56
C VAL A 33 -5.59 -10.67 1.47
N GLU A 34 -6.24 -9.58 1.07
CA GLU A 34 -7.12 -9.60 -0.08
C GLU A 34 -7.02 -8.31 -0.91
N ILE A 35 -6.91 -8.49 -2.24
CA ILE A 35 -7.02 -7.41 -3.21
C ILE A 35 -8.43 -7.45 -3.79
N THR A 36 -9.15 -6.33 -3.73
CA THR A 36 -10.58 -6.30 -4.06
C THR A 36 -10.98 -5.06 -4.86
N SER A 37 -12.23 -4.98 -5.32
CA SER A 37 -12.75 -3.75 -5.92
C SER A 37 -13.15 -2.74 -4.84
N GLN A 38 -13.27 -1.47 -5.21
CA GLN A 38 -13.61 -0.42 -4.26
C GLN A 38 -14.98 -0.66 -3.59
N ASP A 39 -15.95 -1.22 -4.31
CA ASP A 39 -17.32 -1.45 -3.83
C ASP A 39 -17.41 -2.52 -2.75
N SER A 40 -16.54 -3.53 -2.79
CA SER A 40 -16.53 -4.66 -1.86
C SER A 40 -15.62 -4.46 -0.65
N LEU A 41 -14.85 -3.37 -0.61
CA LEU A 41 -13.79 -3.13 0.38
C LEU A 41 -14.26 -3.32 1.84
N GLN A 42 -15.42 -2.77 2.21
CA GLN A 42 -15.96 -2.88 3.57
C GLN A 42 -16.52 -4.27 3.89
N ILE A 43 -17.15 -4.92 2.90
CA ILE A 43 -17.77 -6.24 3.06
C ILE A 43 -16.66 -7.27 3.26
N VAL A 44 -15.66 -7.27 2.38
CA VAL A 44 -14.50 -8.19 2.43
C VAL A 44 -13.77 -8.06 3.76
N GLU A 45 -13.48 -6.82 4.21
CA GLU A 45 -12.81 -6.60 5.49
C GLU A 45 -13.57 -7.24 6.66
N THR A 46 -14.90 -7.09 6.70
CA THR A 46 -15.75 -7.64 7.76
C THR A 46 -15.84 -9.16 7.69
N GLU A 47 -15.97 -9.72 6.49
CA GLU A 47 -16.02 -11.16 6.26
C GLU A 47 -14.74 -11.86 6.72
N LYS A 48 -13.57 -11.28 6.41
CA LYS A 48 -12.28 -11.82 6.83
C LYS A 48 -12.08 -11.79 8.32
N LEU A 49 -12.50 -10.72 8.99
CA LEU A 49 -12.36 -10.60 10.43
C LEU A 49 -13.11 -11.73 11.14
N ARG A 50 -14.33 -12.04 10.69
CA ARG A 50 -15.17 -13.11 11.28
C ARG A 50 -14.75 -14.52 10.88
N LYS A 51 -14.05 -14.67 9.75
CA LYS A 51 -13.67 -15.96 9.16
C LYS A 51 -12.89 -16.86 10.12
N TYR A 52 -12.07 -16.27 11.00
CA TYR A 52 -11.16 -17.00 11.89
C TYR A 52 -11.52 -16.91 13.37
N ASP A 53 -12.68 -16.37 13.75
CA ASP A 53 -13.05 -16.19 15.17
C ASP A 53 -12.99 -17.51 15.96
N LEU A 54 -13.54 -18.60 15.39
CA LEU A 54 -13.53 -19.92 16.03
C LEU A 54 -12.11 -20.48 16.19
N LEU A 55 -11.27 -20.28 15.17
CA LEU A 55 -9.89 -20.74 15.18
C LEU A 55 -9.03 -19.92 16.15
N ALA A 56 -9.28 -18.61 16.24
CA ALA A 56 -8.61 -17.74 17.19
C ALA A 56 -8.90 -18.16 18.64
N ASN A 57 -10.14 -18.54 18.95
CA ASN A 57 -10.51 -19.03 20.28
C ASN A 57 -9.77 -20.34 20.62
N ASP A 58 -9.75 -21.31 19.70
CA ASP A 58 -9.08 -22.59 19.92
C ASP A 58 -7.56 -22.42 20.08
N LEU A 59 -6.94 -21.59 19.25
CA LEU A 59 -5.53 -21.24 19.37
C LEU A 59 -5.21 -20.55 20.70
N GLY A 60 -6.10 -19.66 21.16
CA GLY A 60 -5.97 -19.01 22.46
C GLY A 60 -5.99 -20.01 23.61
N LEU A 61 -6.80 -21.06 23.51
CA LEU A 61 -6.85 -22.15 24.51
C LEU A 61 -5.61 -23.04 24.46
N ILE A 62 -5.19 -23.46 23.26
CA ILE A 62 -4.04 -24.38 23.06
C ILE A 62 -2.74 -23.73 23.53
N TYR A 63 -2.48 -22.51 23.07
CA TYR A 63 -1.21 -21.82 23.31
C TYR A 63 -1.25 -20.93 24.56
N LYS A 64 -2.42 -20.74 25.18
CA LYS A 64 -2.63 -19.83 26.32
C LYS A 64 -2.13 -18.42 26.02
N CYS A 65 -2.45 -17.93 24.82
CA CYS A 65 -1.96 -16.66 24.29
C CYS A 65 -3.09 -15.80 23.74
N SER A 66 -2.83 -14.50 23.60
CA SER A 66 -3.75 -13.61 22.87
C SER A 66 -3.70 -13.91 21.38
N VAL A 67 -4.85 -14.02 20.72
CA VAL A 67 -4.92 -14.23 19.26
C VAL A 67 -5.60 -13.04 18.62
N GLU A 68 -5.00 -12.53 17.55
CA GLU A 68 -5.47 -11.35 16.87
C GLU A 68 -5.60 -11.61 15.36
N ILE A 69 -6.77 -11.28 14.80
CA ILE A 69 -7.04 -11.39 13.37
C ILE A 69 -6.87 -10.01 12.75
N ILE A 70 -6.08 -9.93 11.68
CA ILE A 70 -5.82 -8.71 10.94
C ILE A 70 -6.18 -8.93 9.47
N PRO A 71 -7.28 -8.35 8.99
CA PRO A 71 -7.54 -8.29 7.56
C PRO A 71 -6.66 -7.21 6.92
N TYR A 72 -5.84 -7.59 5.95
CA TYR A 72 -5.05 -6.68 5.13
C TYR A 72 -5.72 -6.57 3.76
N VAL A 73 -6.71 -5.68 3.66
CA VAL A 73 -7.50 -5.49 2.44
C VAL A 73 -7.10 -4.18 1.76
N MET A 74 -6.89 -4.25 0.46
CA MET A 74 -6.63 -3.08 -0.38
C MET A 74 -7.27 -3.25 -1.75
N THR A 75 -7.47 -2.16 -2.47
CA THR A 75 -7.93 -2.23 -3.85
C THR A 75 -6.77 -2.38 -4.81
N TRP A 76 -7.06 -2.92 -5.99
CA TRP A 76 -6.15 -2.92 -7.13
C TRP A 76 -5.66 -1.51 -7.57
N ASP A 77 -6.35 -0.44 -7.13
CA ASP A 77 -6.02 0.98 -7.33
C ASP A 77 -5.25 1.59 -6.13
N GLY A 78 -4.84 0.77 -5.16
CA GLY A 78 -4.08 1.22 -3.98
C GLY A 78 -4.90 1.87 -2.88
N ILE A 79 -6.23 1.91 -2.99
CA ILE A 79 -7.11 2.41 -1.92
C ILE A 79 -7.14 1.40 -0.78
N VAL A 80 -6.94 1.87 0.44
CA VAL A 80 -6.92 1.03 1.65
C VAL A 80 -8.12 1.28 2.55
N THR A 81 -8.40 0.34 3.45
CA THR A 81 -9.51 0.47 4.41
C THR A 81 -9.25 1.53 5.46
N LYS A 82 -10.32 2.02 6.12
CA LYS A 82 -10.20 2.98 7.23
C LYS A 82 -9.42 2.43 8.43
N TYR A 83 -9.38 1.11 8.61
CA TYR A 83 -8.65 0.47 9.70
C TYR A 83 -7.20 0.11 9.34
N HIS A 84 -6.81 0.23 8.06
CA HIS A 84 -5.49 -0.13 7.55
C HIS A 84 -4.35 0.48 8.39
N LYS A 85 -4.41 1.78 8.65
CA LYS A 85 -3.41 2.49 9.47
C LYS A 85 -3.32 1.95 10.91
N SER A 86 -4.43 1.50 11.48
CA SER A 86 -4.45 0.88 12.82
C SER A 86 -3.80 -0.51 12.80
N HIS A 87 -4.09 -1.30 11.77
CA HIS A 87 -3.49 -2.62 11.57
C HIS A 87 -1.98 -2.55 11.35
N LEU A 88 -1.50 -1.61 10.54
CA LEU A 88 -0.07 -1.39 10.31
C LEU A 88 0.68 -1.00 11.59
N LYS A 89 0.11 -0.08 12.39
CA LYS A 89 0.67 0.29 13.69
C LYS A 89 0.76 -0.91 14.64
N ARG A 90 -0.26 -1.78 14.66
CA ARG A 90 -0.26 -3.00 15.48
C ARG A 90 0.76 -4.04 15.01
N LEU A 91 1.04 -4.08 13.72
CA LEU A 91 2.05 -4.95 13.12
C LEU A 91 3.46 -4.35 13.15
N GLU A 92 3.61 -3.10 13.61
CA GLU A 92 4.89 -2.37 13.62
C GLU A 92 5.50 -2.27 12.21
N ILE A 93 4.67 -2.16 11.16
CA ILE A 93 5.12 -2.03 9.77
C ILE A 93 5.48 -0.57 9.48
N PRO A 94 6.71 -0.28 9.02
CA PRO A 94 7.13 1.08 8.68
C PRO A 94 6.50 1.54 7.35
N MET A 95 6.38 2.85 7.19
CA MET A 95 5.65 3.47 6.06
C MET A 95 6.29 3.17 4.70
N ASN A 96 7.61 3.02 4.63
CA ASN A 96 8.31 2.63 3.41
C ASN A 96 7.90 1.22 2.93
N VAL A 97 7.66 0.28 3.84
CA VAL A 97 7.20 -1.07 3.51
C VAL A 97 5.74 -1.06 3.05
N GLU A 98 4.88 -0.24 3.68
CA GLU A 98 3.50 -0.04 3.20
C GLU A 98 3.48 0.51 1.76
N ALA A 99 4.26 1.56 1.48
CA ALA A 99 4.39 2.13 0.15
C ALA A 99 4.91 1.10 -0.87
N TYR A 100 5.88 0.27 -0.47
CA TYR A 100 6.38 -0.82 -1.30
C TYR A 100 5.29 -1.84 -1.63
N ILE A 101 4.51 -2.27 -0.63
CA ILE A 101 3.38 -3.20 -0.84
C ILE A 101 2.35 -2.59 -1.81
N GLN A 102 1.97 -1.33 -1.60
CA GLN A 102 1.04 -0.61 -2.49
C GLN A 102 1.59 -0.51 -3.92
N SER A 103 2.87 -0.20 -4.08
CA SER A 103 3.53 -0.11 -5.39
C SER A 103 3.52 -1.44 -6.15
N ILE A 104 3.70 -2.57 -5.43
CA ILE A 104 3.63 -3.90 -6.04
C ILE A 104 2.22 -4.19 -6.55
N VAL A 105 1.20 -3.87 -5.76
CA VAL A 105 -0.20 -4.10 -6.16
C VAL A 105 -0.52 -3.29 -7.41
N LEU A 106 -0.23 -1.99 -7.42
CA LEU A 106 -0.42 -1.13 -8.59
C LEU A 106 0.34 -1.63 -9.81
N LYS A 107 1.62 -1.97 -9.65
CA LYS A 107 2.45 -2.51 -10.74
C LYS A 107 1.86 -3.78 -11.33
N LYS A 108 1.41 -4.72 -10.48
CA LYS A 108 0.78 -5.97 -10.92
C LYS A 108 -0.55 -5.74 -11.63
N THR A 109 -1.34 -4.77 -11.16
CA THR A 109 -2.57 -4.35 -11.83
C THR A 109 -2.27 -3.83 -13.25
N VAL A 110 -1.30 -2.94 -13.39
CA VAL A 110 -0.88 -2.39 -14.69
C VAL A 110 -0.33 -3.49 -15.62
N GLU A 111 0.52 -4.38 -15.12
CA GLU A 111 1.05 -5.53 -15.87
C GLU A 111 -0.09 -6.44 -16.36
N THR A 112 -1.11 -6.67 -15.54
CA THR A 112 -2.26 -7.53 -15.89
C THR A 112 -3.13 -6.88 -16.95
N ILE A 113 -3.46 -5.59 -16.81
CA ILE A 113 -4.27 -4.83 -17.77
C ILE A 113 -3.55 -4.73 -19.13
N SER A 114 -2.25 -4.43 -19.11
CA SER A 114 -1.44 -4.36 -20.33
C SER A 114 -1.28 -5.72 -21.01
N PHE A 115 -1.18 -6.81 -20.25
CA PHE A 115 -1.19 -8.17 -20.80
C PHE A 115 -2.54 -8.52 -21.44
N ASP A 116 -3.66 -8.31 -20.72
CA ASP A 116 -5.00 -8.59 -21.24
C ASP A 116 -5.34 -7.77 -22.48
N ARG A 117 -4.90 -6.49 -22.50
CA ARG A 117 -5.01 -5.65 -23.69
C ARG A 117 -4.26 -6.25 -24.87
N ARG A 118 -3.00 -6.64 -24.71
CA ARG A 118 -2.20 -7.27 -25.79
C ARG A 118 -2.84 -8.57 -26.30
N ARG A 119 -3.46 -9.36 -25.40
CA ARG A 119 -4.13 -10.61 -25.78
C ARG A 119 -5.50 -10.38 -26.44
N GLY A 120 -6.19 -9.29 -26.13
CA GLY A 120 -7.42 -8.86 -26.82
C GLY A 120 -7.16 -8.12 -28.15
N LEU A 121 -5.91 -7.78 -28.44
CA LEU A 121 -5.50 -6.92 -29.55
C LEU A 121 -4.79 -7.69 -30.69
N GLU A 122 -5.36 -8.81 -31.14
CA GLU A 122 -5.20 -9.20 -32.55
C GLU A 122 -6.03 -8.31 -33.50
N SER A 123 -6.73 -7.27 -32.99
CA SER A 123 -7.71 -6.50 -33.78
C SER A 123 -7.57 -4.96 -33.81
N GLY A 124 -6.50 -4.33 -33.29
CA GLY A 124 -6.42 -2.86 -33.35
C GLY A 124 -5.04 -2.23 -33.09
N LEU A 125 -4.15 -2.26 -34.07
CA LEU A 125 -2.74 -1.87 -34.00
C LEU A 125 -2.39 -0.40 -33.65
N ASN A 126 -3.36 0.46 -33.28
CA ASN A 126 -3.11 1.91 -33.17
C ASN A 126 -3.29 2.52 -31.76
N ALA A 127 -3.62 1.72 -30.74
CA ALA A 127 -3.90 2.25 -29.41
C ALA A 127 -2.69 2.21 -28.47
N GLU A 128 -1.72 1.32 -28.68
CA GLU A 128 -0.63 1.07 -27.72
C GLU A 128 0.35 2.26 -27.61
N GLU A 129 0.76 2.86 -28.75
CA GLU A 129 1.62 4.06 -28.75
C GLU A 129 0.98 5.28 -28.06
N SER A 130 -0.36 5.39 -28.11
CA SER A 130 -1.06 6.55 -27.54
C SER A 130 -1.11 6.51 -26.01
N TRP A 131 -1.18 5.32 -25.43
CA TRP A 131 -1.24 5.15 -23.97
C TRP A 131 0.14 5.14 -23.34
N GLU A 132 1.14 4.50 -23.96
CA GLU A 132 2.54 4.60 -23.51
C GLU A 132 3.04 6.05 -23.52
N ARG A 133 2.75 6.82 -24.59
CA ARG A 133 3.04 8.27 -24.61
C ARG A 133 2.28 9.05 -23.54
N ALA A 134 1.01 8.72 -23.29
CA ALA A 134 0.20 9.41 -22.29
C ALA A 134 0.67 9.10 -20.86
N SER A 135 0.93 7.83 -20.54
CA SER A 135 1.44 7.38 -19.25
C SER A 135 2.83 7.94 -18.97
N MET A 136 3.75 7.90 -19.94
CA MET A 136 5.06 8.58 -19.82
C MET A 136 4.91 10.09 -19.63
N GLY A 137 3.97 10.73 -20.34
CA GLY A 137 3.72 12.17 -20.21
C GLY A 137 3.14 12.57 -18.85
N VAL A 138 2.37 11.68 -18.20
CA VAL A 138 1.91 11.86 -16.82
C VAL A 138 3.07 11.69 -15.84
N ILE A 139 3.87 10.62 -15.98
CA ILE A 139 5.02 10.33 -15.09
C ILE A 139 6.03 11.49 -15.11
N MET A 140 6.45 11.92 -16.31
CA MET A 140 7.36 13.06 -16.48
C MET A 140 6.78 14.37 -15.92
N ARG A 141 5.46 14.56 -16.00
CA ARG A 141 4.80 15.75 -15.43
C ARG A 141 4.78 15.72 -13.90
N SER A 142 4.62 14.56 -13.27
CA SER A 142 4.79 14.40 -11.82
C SER A 142 6.24 14.63 -11.37
N GLU A 143 7.23 14.23 -12.18
CA GLU A 143 8.65 14.44 -11.89
C GLU A 143 9.12 15.89 -12.13
N MET A 144 8.42 16.68 -12.97
CA MET A 144 8.78 18.07 -13.29
C MET A 144 8.27 19.13 -12.29
N HIS A 145 7.56 18.75 -11.23
CA HIS A 145 7.22 19.68 -10.15
C HIS A 145 8.29 19.70 -9.07
N ASP A 146 9.49 20.15 -9.42
CA ASP A 146 10.47 20.64 -8.45
C ASP A 146 11.24 21.88 -8.90
N GLU A 147 10.99 22.45 -10.08
CA GLU A 147 11.62 23.73 -10.43
C GLU A 147 10.85 24.49 -11.53
N SER A 148 10.17 25.55 -11.12
CA SER A 148 10.12 26.83 -11.85
C SER A 148 9.14 27.79 -11.14
N THR A 149 9.65 28.55 -10.18
CA THR A 149 9.05 29.84 -9.83
C THR A 149 9.46 30.86 -10.90
N PRO A 150 8.54 31.46 -11.70
CA PRO A 150 8.91 32.56 -12.57
C PRO A 150 9.07 33.85 -11.72
N PRO A 151 10.08 34.71 -11.97
CA PRO A 151 10.28 35.91 -11.17
C PRO A 151 9.17 36.93 -11.47
N LEU A 152 8.51 37.40 -10.40
CA LEU A 152 7.54 38.50 -10.44
C LEU A 152 8.21 39.80 -10.93
N LYS A 153 7.83 40.27 -12.12
CA LYS A 153 8.01 41.67 -12.52
C LYS A 153 6.85 42.49 -11.94
N GLY A 154 7.16 43.40 -11.03
CA GLY A 154 6.19 44.32 -10.49
C GLY A 154 5.87 45.45 -11.47
N GLU A 155 4.60 45.83 -11.57
CA GLU A 155 4.21 47.24 -11.66
C GLU A 155 2.71 47.44 -11.34
N LYS A 156 2.49 48.28 -10.31
CA LYS A 156 1.36 49.21 -10.03
C LYS A 156 -0.07 48.69 -9.74
N ARG A 157 -0.58 49.30 -8.66
CA ARG A 157 -1.89 49.25 -8.01
C ARG A 157 -3.04 49.68 -8.93
N GLU A 158 -4.22 49.10 -8.71
CA GLU A 158 -5.46 49.84 -8.43
C GLU A 158 -6.45 48.90 -7.71
N GLU A 159 -7.03 49.39 -6.61
CA GLU A 159 -8.10 48.77 -5.81
C GLU A 159 -9.42 48.72 -6.59
N ASP A 160 -10.20 47.63 -6.51
CA ASP A 160 -11.57 47.67 -5.96
C ASP A 160 -12.19 46.27 -5.78
N GLY A 161 -12.75 46.04 -4.59
CA GLY A 161 -13.95 45.23 -4.29
C GLY A 161 -14.03 43.72 -4.56
N GLY A 162 -14.07 42.90 -3.48
CA GLY A 162 -14.91 41.69 -3.48
C GLY A 162 -14.45 40.45 -2.68
N THR A 163 -14.90 40.36 -1.42
CA THR A 163 -15.24 39.16 -0.60
C THR A 163 -14.25 37.99 -0.43
N THR A 164 -13.88 37.80 0.84
CA THR A 164 -13.10 36.76 1.51
C THR A 164 -13.52 35.30 1.25
N LEU A 165 -12.57 34.46 0.82
CA LEU A 165 -12.51 33.02 1.11
C LEU A 165 -11.04 32.66 1.33
N GLU A 166 -10.67 32.33 2.57
CA GLU A 166 -9.30 31.95 2.93
C GLU A 166 -9.03 30.49 2.56
N GLU A 167 -8.00 30.26 1.75
CA GLU A 167 -7.36 28.95 1.58
C GLU A 167 -6.27 28.74 2.65
N PRO A 168 -6.12 27.53 3.23
CA PRO A 168 -5.06 27.29 4.20
C PRO A 168 -3.71 27.07 3.50
N THR A 169 -2.76 27.95 3.76
CA THR A 169 -1.35 27.82 3.37
C THR A 169 -0.65 26.75 4.22
N ASN A 170 -0.14 25.70 3.60
CA ASN A 170 0.80 24.76 4.21
C ASN A 170 2.23 25.13 3.82
N ASN A 171 3.03 25.50 4.82
CA ASN A 171 4.44 25.83 4.69
C ASN A 171 5.22 24.74 5.40
N ILE A 172 5.99 23.92 4.67
CA ILE A 172 7.05 23.10 5.26
C ILE A 172 8.25 23.19 4.33
N ASN A 173 9.22 24.02 4.74
CA ASN A 173 10.59 23.97 4.26
C ASN A 173 11.40 23.35 5.39
N GLU A 174 11.75 22.07 5.28
CA GLU A 174 12.91 21.49 5.96
C GLU A 174 13.56 20.50 5.00
N GLU A 175 14.51 21.03 4.23
CA GLU A 175 15.60 20.31 3.59
C GLU A 175 16.36 19.51 4.67
N SER A 176 16.37 18.17 4.59
CA SER A 176 17.36 17.36 5.31
C SER A 176 17.55 15.96 4.70
N ASP A 177 18.80 15.74 4.28
CA ASP A 177 19.59 14.50 4.42
C ASP A 177 19.36 13.31 3.47
N LEU A 178 19.17 13.57 2.17
CA LEU A 178 19.25 12.54 1.12
C LEU A 178 20.69 12.09 0.78
N GLU A 179 21.74 12.76 1.28
CA GLU A 179 23.13 12.39 0.98
C GLU A 179 23.66 11.24 1.84
N GLU A 180 23.10 10.97 3.03
CA GLU A 180 23.63 9.95 3.94
C GLU A 180 23.20 8.51 3.59
N GLU A 181 22.03 8.31 2.96
CA GLU A 181 21.53 6.96 2.64
C GLU A 181 22.19 6.32 1.40
N THR A 182 22.68 7.14 0.46
CA THR A 182 23.33 6.61 -0.76
C THR A 182 24.70 5.99 -0.49
N ALA A 183 25.34 6.35 0.63
CA ALA A 183 26.60 5.76 1.08
C ALA A 183 26.39 4.37 1.71
N VAL A 184 25.33 4.19 2.51
CA VAL A 184 25.06 2.93 3.23
C VAL A 184 24.65 1.81 2.26
N VAL A 185 23.92 2.12 1.19
CA VAL A 185 23.49 1.11 0.21
C VAL A 185 24.67 0.51 -0.57
N LYS A 186 25.73 1.28 -0.85
CA LYS A 186 26.92 0.78 -1.55
C LYS A 186 27.78 -0.15 -0.67
N GLU A 187 27.86 0.12 0.63
CA GLU A 187 28.63 -0.72 1.57
C GLU A 187 27.96 -2.08 1.84
N VAL A 188 26.61 -2.14 1.79
CA VAL A 188 25.87 -3.42 1.93
C VAL A 188 26.00 -4.30 0.69
N GLU A 189 26.03 -3.74 -0.53
CA GLU A 189 26.20 -4.54 -1.75
C GLU A 189 27.61 -5.13 -1.92
N GLU A 190 28.67 -4.43 -1.49
CA GLU A 190 30.04 -4.96 -1.55
C GLU A 190 30.27 -6.11 -0.54
N ASN A 191 29.60 -6.08 0.61
CA ASN A 191 29.72 -7.13 1.64
C ASN A 191 28.99 -8.44 1.29
N ILE A 192 28.09 -8.43 0.29
CA ILE A 192 27.40 -9.65 -0.20
C ILE A 192 28.19 -10.33 -1.32
N LYS A 193 29.17 -9.65 -1.93
CA LYS A 193 29.95 -10.15 -3.08
C LYS A 193 31.37 -10.62 -2.72
N ARG A 194 31.76 -10.64 -1.45
CA ARG A 194 33.05 -11.17 -0.99
C ARG A 194 32.96 -12.56 -0.38
#